data_AF-A0A920VSI1-F1
#
_entry.id   AF-A0A920VSI1-F1
#
_cell.length_a   1.000
_cell.length_b   1.000
_cell.length_c   1.000
_cell.angle_alpha   90.00
_cell.angle_beta   90.00
_cell.angle_gamma   90.00
#
_symmetry.space_group_name_H-M   'P 1'
#
loop_
_entity.id
_entity.type
_entity.pdbx_description
1 polymer ?
#
loop_
_entity_poly.entity_id
_entity_poly.type
_entity_poly.pdbx_seq_one_letter_code
_entity_poly.pdbx_strand_id
1 'polypeptide(L)' 'MPKLEEKTGRLPQIEGQPPLLYNLPAGDAFAPRSTLEFSPEDAERRPPLVEVEPDHWVQLSKSSCADFDKYAHLMPAE' A
#
# COMPACT_ATOMS: atom_id res chain seq x y z
N MET A 1 32.75 -7.49 -6.37
CA MET A 1 32.11 -7.54 -7.70
C MET A 1 30.69 -8.02 -7.50
N PRO A 2 29.66 -7.18 -7.74
CA PRO A 2 28.28 -7.65 -7.71
C PRO A 2 28.11 -8.72 -8.80
N LYS A 3 27.43 -9.83 -8.50
CA LYS A 3 27.23 -10.93 -9.47
C LYS A 3 26.24 -10.48 -10.55
N LEU A 4 26.73 -10.35 -11.78
CA LEU A 4 25.99 -9.89 -12.97
C LEU A 4 24.89 -10.88 -13.45
N GLU A 5 24.76 -12.03 -12.79
CA GLU A 5 24.03 -13.21 -13.29
C GLU A 5 22.70 -13.47 -12.57
N GLU A 6 22.34 -12.70 -11.55
CA GLU A 6 21.00 -12.74 -10.98
C GLU A 6 20.01 -12.09 -11.96
N LYS A 7 19.55 -12.90 -12.92
CA LYS A 7 18.35 -12.59 -13.70
C LYS A 7 17.15 -12.73 -12.77
N THR A 8 16.89 -11.71 -11.95
CA THR A 8 15.55 -11.52 -11.40
C THR A 8 14.60 -11.47 -12.60
N GLY A 9 13.63 -12.38 -12.65
CA GLY A 9 12.67 -12.45 -13.76
C GLY A 9 11.95 -11.11 -13.98
N ARG A 10 11.17 -11.01 -15.05
CA ARG A 10 10.33 -9.81 -15.24
C ARG A 10 9.44 -9.63 -14.01
N LEU A 11 9.46 -8.43 -13.43
CA LEU A 11 8.54 -8.08 -12.36
C LEU A 11 7.10 -8.22 -12.87
N PRO A 12 6.18 -8.73 -12.03
CA PRO A 12 4.77 -8.78 -12.39
C PRO A 12 4.26 -7.36 -12.61
N GLN A 13 3.44 -7.20 -13.63
CA GLN A 13 2.75 -5.94 -13.88
C GLN A 13 1.58 -5.81 -12.90
N ILE A 14 1.48 -4.67 -12.23
CA ILE A 14 0.29 -4.34 -11.44
C ILE A 14 -0.84 -3.99 -12.41
N GLU A 15 -1.98 -4.65 -12.26
CA GLU A 15 -3.16 -4.40 -13.09
C GLU A 15 -3.79 -3.03 -12.79
N GLY A 16 -4.54 -2.50 -13.77
CA GLY A 16 -5.17 -1.19 -13.68
C GLY A 16 -4.26 -0.01 -14.08
N GLN A 17 -4.83 1.20 -14.06
CA GLN A 17 -4.17 2.44 -14.47
C GLN A 17 -3.78 3.26 -13.22
N PRO A 18 -2.61 3.92 -13.20
CA PRO A 18 -2.29 4.88 -12.15
C PRO A 18 -3.37 5.98 -12.05
N PRO A 19 -3.67 6.48 -10.85
CA PRO A 19 -4.63 7.58 -10.69
C PRO A 19 -4.10 8.87 -11.32
N LEU A 20 -5.02 9.73 -11.74
CA LEU A 20 -4.70 11.04 -12.32
C LEU A 20 -4.28 12.01 -11.20
N LEU A 21 -3.13 12.67 -11.37
CA LEU A 21 -2.57 13.55 -10.32
C LEU A 21 -3.47 14.73 -9.95
N TYR A 22 -4.26 15.26 -10.89
CA TYR A 22 -5.18 16.38 -10.67
C TYR A 22 -6.57 15.95 -10.17
N ASN A 23 -6.84 14.64 -10.14
CA ASN A 23 -8.10 14.07 -9.69
C ASN A 23 -7.83 12.76 -8.97
N LEU A 24 -7.04 12.85 -7.89
CA LEU A 24 -6.73 11.70 -7.06
C LEU A 24 -8.02 11.18 -6.40
N PRO A 25 -8.23 9.86 -6.37
CA PRO A 25 -9.36 9.28 -5.65
C PRO A 25 -9.31 9.67 -4.16
N ALA A 26 -10.49 9.81 -3.56
CA ALA A 26 -10.60 9.96 -2.11
C ALA A 26 -10.14 8.66 -1.41
N GLY A 27 -9.69 8.80 -0.16
CA GLY A 27 -9.23 7.65 0.63
C GLY A 27 -7.86 7.11 0.21
N ASP A 28 -7.75 5.79 0.14
CA ASP A 28 -6.54 5.08 -0.30
C ASP A 28 -6.47 5.04 -1.83
N ALA A 29 -5.52 5.80 -2.38
CA ALA A 29 -5.34 5.91 -3.83
C ALA A 29 -4.84 4.64 -4.51
N PHE A 30 -4.36 3.66 -3.74
CA PHE A 30 -3.96 2.36 -4.24
C PHE A 30 -5.11 1.34 -4.27
N ALA A 31 -6.17 1.54 -3.47
CA ALA A 31 -7.29 0.60 -3.37
C ALA A 31 -7.87 0.14 -4.73
N PRO A 32 -8.05 0.99 -5.76
CA PRO A 32 -8.58 0.56 -7.05
C PRO A 32 -7.70 -0.41 -7.85
N ARG A 33 -6.43 -0.58 -7.45
CA ARG A 33 -5.44 -1.47 -8.07
C ARG A 33 -4.98 -2.58 -7.13
N SER A 34 -5.55 -2.65 -5.93
CA SER A 34 -5.15 -3.64 -4.94
C SER A 34 -5.73 -5.00 -5.29
N THR A 35 -4.94 -6.04 -5.05
CA THR A 35 -5.36 -7.45 -5.14
C THR A 35 -5.80 -8.01 -3.79
N LEU A 36 -5.84 -7.19 -2.74
CA LEU A 36 -6.22 -7.60 -1.38
C LEU A 36 -7.73 -7.62 -1.23
N GLU A 37 -8.23 -8.41 -0.28
CA GLU A 37 -9.62 -8.36 0.15
C GLU A 37 -9.78 -7.29 1.24
N PHE A 38 -10.67 -6.34 1.01
CA PHE A 38 -10.96 -5.24 1.95
C PHE A 38 -12.42 -4.78 1.79
N SER A 39 -12.94 -4.06 2.78
CA SER A 39 -14.26 -3.46 2.70
C SER A 39 -14.21 -2.09 2.01
N PRO A 40 -15.30 -1.61 1.37
CA PRO A 40 -15.33 -0.27 0.80
C PRO A 40 -14.97 0.84 1.80
N GLU A 41 -15.37 0.68 3.06
CA GLU A 41 -15.05 1.61 4.15
C GLU A 41 -13.54 1.74 4.40
N ASP A 42 -12.79 0.64 4.27
CA ASP A 42 -11.33 0.65 4.42
C ASP A 42 -10.66 1.48 3.30
N ALA A 43 -11.23 1.47 2.09
CA ALA A 43 -10.70 2.19 0.93
C ALA A 43 -11.07 3.68 0.93
N GLU A 44 -12.19 4.06 1.56
CA GLU A 44 -12.64 5.45 1.65
C GLU A 44 -11.81 6.28 2.64
N ARG A 45 -11.18 5.63 3.63
CA ARG A 45 -10.32 6.29 4.61
C ARG A 45 -8.94 6.58 4.03
N ARG A 46 -8.45 7.80 4.21
CA ARG A 46 -7.04 8.12 3.89
C ARG A 46 -6.14 7.43 4.93
N PRO A 47 -5.23 6.53 4.52
CA PRO A 47 -4.36 5.84 5.46
C PRO A 47 -3.43 6.81 6.21
N PRO A 48 -3.25 6.64 7.52
CA PRO A 48 -2.24 7.37 8.27
C PRO A 48 -0.83 6.91 7.86
N LEU A 49 0.12 7.84 7.85
CA LEU A 49 1.54 7.53 7.69
C LEU A 49 2.11 7.16 9.07
N VAL A 50 2.56 5.91 9.23
CA VAL A 50 3.09 5.37 10.48
C VAL A 50 4.49 4.79 10.26
N GLU A 51 5.32 4.84 11.30
CA GLU A 51 6.64 4.24 11.31
C GLU A 51 6.53 2.82 11.89
N VAL A 52 6.84 1.79 11.08
CA VAL A 52 6.74 0.38 11.49
C VAL A 52 8.05 -0.15 12.07
N GLU A 53 9.17 0.41 11.64
CA GLU A 53 10.54 0.17 12.11
C GLU A 53 11.34 1.48 11.95
N PRO A 54 12.49 1.67 12.63
CA PRO A 54 13.28 2.89 12.49
C PRO A 54 13.58 3.23 11.03
N ASP A 55 13.21 4.44 10.60
CA ASP A 55 13.34 4.95 9.23
C ASP A 55 12.49 4.20 8.17
N HIS A 56 11.50 3.40 8.59
CA HIS A 56 10.61 2.64 7.72
C HIS A 56 9.15 3.07 7.91
N TRP A 57 8.64 3.83 6.93
CA TRP A 57 7.33 4.46 6.99
C TRP A 57 6.36 3.87 5.97
N VAL A 58 5.12 3.64 6.39
CA VAL A 58 4.07 3.03 5.59
C VAL A 58 2.77 3.81 5.77
N GLN A 59 2.02 4.02 4.68
CA GLN A 59 0.63 4.42 4.78
C GLN A 59 -0.21 3.18 5.06
N LEU A 60 -0.64 3.01 6.32
CA LEU A 60 -1.22 1.75 6.80
C LEU A 60 -2.73 1.69 6.49
N SER A 61 -3.14 0.84 5.55
CA SER A 61 -4.53 0.48 5.28
C SER A 61 -4.66 -1.00 4.93
N LYS A 62 -5.83 -1.61 5.22
CA LYS A 62 -6.19 -2.95 4.76
C LYS A 62 -6.22 -3.06 3.24
N SER A 63 -6.54 -1.97 2.53
CA SER A 63 -6.58 -1.96 1.07
C SER A 63 -5.20 -1.97 0.41
N SER A 64 -4.12 -1.67 1.13
CA SER A 64 -2.77 -1.57 0.54
C SER A 64 -1.66 -2.30 1.30
N CYS A 65 -1.90 -2.73 2.53
CA CYS A 65 -0.94 -3.46 3.36
C CYS A 65 -1.47 -4.86 3.71
N ALA A 66 -0.85 -5.90 3.15
CA ALA A 66 -1.22 -7.29 3.44
C ALA A 66 -1.01 -7.66 4.92
N ASP A 67 -0.01 -7.07 5.57
CA ASP A 67 0.31 -7.31 6.97
C ASP A 67 -0.40 -6.33 7.93
N PHE A 68 -1.55 -5.76 7.51
CA PHE A 68 -2.26 -4.74 8.29
C PHE A 68 -2.47 -5.14 9.75
N ASP A 69 -2.96 -6.36 10.00
CA ASP A 69 -3.29 -6.82 11.36
C ASP A 69 -2.06 -6.88 12.28
N LYS A 70 -0.87 -7.14 11.73
CA LYS A 70 0.39 -7.12 12.49
C LYS A 70 0.69 -5.72 13.04
N TYR A 71 0.37 -4.69 12.27
CA TYR A 71 0.68 -3.29 12.56
C TYR A 71 -0.53 -2.48 13.03
N ALA A 72 -1.70 -3.09 13.18
CA ALA A 72 -2.95 -2.41 13.53
C ALA A 72 -2.86 -1.63 14.86
N HIS A 73 -1.98 -2.06 15.77
CA HIS A 73 -1.69 -1.37 17.03
C HIS A 73 -1.01 0.01 16.86
N LEU A 74 -0.48 0.31 15.67
CA LEU A 74 0.11 1.61 15.32
C LEU A 74 -0.92 2.61 14.77
N MET A 75 -2.17 2.17 14.55
CA MET A 75 -3.22 3.05 14.08
C MET A 75 -3.49 4.15 15.13
N PRO A 76 -3.59 5.42 14.72
CA PRO A 76 -3.92 6.50 15.63
C PRO A 76 -5.33 6.28 16.20
N ALA A 77 -5.52 6.60 17.49
CA ALA A 77 -6.84 6.65 18.09
C ALA A 77 -7.71 7.66 17.34
N GLU A 78 -8.97 7.31 17.08
CA GLU A 78 -9.95 8.15 16.38
C GLU A 78 -10.39 9.37 17.18
#